data_AF-A0A433H7F6-F1
#
_entry.id   AF-A0A433H7F6-F1
#
_cell.length_a   1.000
_cell.length_b   1.000
_cell.length_c   1.000
_cell.angle_alpha   90.00
_cell.angle_beta   90.00
_cell.angle_gamma   90.00
#
_symmetry.space_group_name_H-M   'P 1'
#
loop_
_entity.id
_entity.type
_entity.pdbx_description
1 polymer ?
#
loop_
_entity_poly.entity_id
_entity_poly.type
_entity_poly.pdbx_seq_one_letter_code
_entity_poly.pdbx_strand_id
1 'polypeptide(L)' 'MNEKKPLKLVYKKTLAINLVKMGHDIEYTARNKNNPRYQVFFFIDSPKLRREIAKINGQDYDEGF' A
#
# COMPACT_ATOMS: atom_id res chain seq x y z
N MET A 1 -25.21 -1.32 -3.35
CA MET A 1 -24.20 -1.80 -2.39
C MET A 1 -22.86 -1.24 -2.85
N ASN A 2 -22.14 -0.46 -2.03
CA ASN A 2 -20.79 -0.01 -2.38
C ASN A 2 -19.82 -1.18 -2.16
N GLU A 3 -19.29 -1.75 -3.23
CA GLU A 3 -18.23 -2.75 -3.14
C GLU A 3 -17.01 -2.12 -2.46
N LYS A 4 -16.64 -2.64 -1.28
CA LYS A 4 -15.40 -2.24 -0.62
C LYS A 4 -14.24 -2.83 -1.43
N LYS A 5 -13.52 -1.96 -2.14
CA LYS A 5 -12.28 -2.37 -2.82
C LYS A 5 -11.30 -2.95 -1.79
N PRO A 6 -10.57 -4.03 -2.12
CA PRO A 6 -9.52 -4.53 -1.25
C PRO A 6 -8.47 -3.44 -1.02
N LEU A 7 -7.92 -3.39 0.19
CA LEU A 7 -6.93 -2.39 0.58
C LEU A 7 -5.61 -3.06 0.93
N LYS A 8 -4.52 -2.43 0.47
CA LYS A 8 -3.16 -2.79 0.87
C LYS A 8 -2.67 -1.81 1.92
N LEU A 9 -2.20 -2.35 3.04
CA LEU A 9 -1.64 -1.58 4.14
C LEU A 9 -0.13 -1.38 3.93
N VAL A 10 0.31 -0.14 4.01
CA VAL A 10 1.72 0.24 3.97
C VAL A 10 2.09 0.91 5.29
N TYR A 11 3.06 0.34 6.00
CA TYR A 11 3.52 0.83 7.30
C TYR A 11 4.75 1.74 7.21
N LYS A 12 5.53 1.61 6.13
CA LYS A 12 6.77 2.37 5.94
C LYS A 12 6.46 3.69 5.21
N LYS A 13 6.68 4.82 5.88
CA LYS A 13 6.40 6.17 5.35
C LYS A 13 7.10 6.44 4.01
N THR A 14 8.37 6.04 3.86
CA THR A 14 9.12 6.26 2.63
C THR A 14 8.55 5.47 1.45
N LEU A 15 8.07 4.24 1.68
CA LEU A 15 7.38 3.45 0.68
C LEU A 15 6.06 4.12 0.26
N ALA A 16 5.26 4.59 1.22
CA ALA A 16 4.01 5.29 0.91
C ALA A 16 4.25 6.55 0.07
N ILE A 17 5.26 7.36 0.40
CA ILE A 17 5.63 8.54 -0.39
C ILE A 17 6.04 8.16 -1.82
N ASN A 18 6.83 7.10 -2.00
CA ASN A 18 7.23 6.65 -3.33
C ASN A 18 6.04 6.18 -4.16
N LEU A 19 5.08 5.47 -3.56
CA LEU A 19 3.86 5.02 -4.23
C LEU A 19 2.98 6.21 -4.66
N VAL A 20 2.83 7.23 -3.81
CA VAL A 20 2.11 8.46 -4.18
C VAL A 20 2.81 9.18 -5.34
N LYS A 21 4.14 9.25 -5.34
CA LYS A 21 4.91 9.82 -6.47
C LYS A 21 4.74 9.03 -7.77
N MET A 22 4.44 7.72 -7.68
CA MET A 22 4.12 6.86 -8.82
C MET A 22 2.65 6.93 -9.26
N GLY A 23 1.85 7.77 -8.59
CA GLY A 23 0.45 8.02 -8.93
C GLY A 23 -0.55 7.08 -8.27
N HIS A 24 -0.19 6.42 -7.15
CA HIS A 24 -1.16 5.66 -6.36
C HIS A 24 -1.85 6.55 -5.32
N ASP A 25 -3.18 6.42 -5.25
CA ASP A 25 -3.99 7.15 -4.29
C ASP A 25 -4.03 6.47 -2.93
N ILE A 26 -3.89 7.28 -1.88
CA ILE A 26 -4.16 6.87 -0.50
C ILE A 26 -5.66 7.02 -0.26
N GLU A 27 -6.34 5.91 -0.02
CA GLU A 27 -7.78 5.90 0.30
C GLU A 27 -8.04 6.59 1.64
N TYR A 28 -7.27 6.21 2.66
CA TYR A 28 -7.24 6.86 3.96
C TYR A 28 -5.97 6.49 4.73
N THR A 29 -5.79 7.14 5.88
CA THR A 29 -4.73 6.78 6.82
C THR A 29 -5.31 6.57 8.21
N ALA A 30 -4.67 5.73 9.01
CA ALA A 30 -5.10 5.48 10.38
C ALA A 30 -3.89 5.27 11.31
N ARG A 31 -4.11 5.39 12.62
CA ARG A 31 -3.10 4.96 13.61
C ARG A 31 -3.03 3.45 13.68
N ASN A 32 -1.83 2.91 13.81
CA ASN A 32 -1.65 1.47 14.03
C ASN A 32 -2.27 1.09 15.39
N LYS A 33 -3.10 0.05 15.39
CA LYS A 33 -3.83 -0.43 16.58
C LYS A 33 -2.91 -0.89 17.71
N ASN A 34 -1.77 -1.50 17.37
CA ASN A 34 -0.82 -2.06 18.32
C ASN A 34 0.17 -1.00 18.84
N ASN A 35 0.46 0.02 18.03
CA ASN A 35 1.33 1.12 18.42
C ASN A 35 0.90 2.43 17.75
N PRO A 36 0.11 3.27 18.43
CA PRO A 36 -0.47 4.50 17.88
C PRO A 36 0.57 5.53 17.41
N ARG A 37 1.85 5.39 17.78
CA ARG A 37 2.92 6.25 17.27
C ARG A 37 3.07 6.12 15.75
N TYR A 38 2.74 4.97 15.18
CA TYR A 38 2.89 4.71 13.75
C TYR A 38 1.61 5.01 12.98
N GLN A 39 1.78 5.64 11.81
CA GLN A 39 0.72 5.83 10.82
C GLN A 39 0.70 4.64 9.86
N VAL A 40 -0.49 4.17 9.49
CA VAL A 40 -0.72 3.18 8.44
C VAL A 40 -1.38 3.87 7.26
N PHE A 41 -0.86 3.64 6.07
CA PHE A 41 -1.36 4.19 4.81
C PHE A 41 -2.12 3.09 4.06
N PHE A 42 -3.37 3.36 3.69
CA PHE A 42 -4.23 2.40 3.01
C PHE A 42 -4.34 2.80 1.55
N PHE A 43 -3.89 1.91 0.67
CA PHE A 43 -3.96 2.08 -0.79
C PHE A 43 -4.98 1.11 -1.36
N ILE A 44 -5.62 1.46 -2.47
CA ILE A 44 -6.45 0.53 -3.24
C ILE A 44 -5.57 -0.60 -3.75
N ASP A 45 -5.89 -1.83 -3.38
CA ASP A 45 -5.13 -2.99 -3.80
C ASP A 45 -5.35 -3.24 -5.31
N SER A 46 -4.25 -3.38 -6.03
CA SER A 46 -4.25 -3.64 -7.46
C SER A 46 -2.99 -4.41 -7.86
N PRO A 47 -3.01 -5.18 -8.95
CA PRO A 47 -1.81 -5.84 -9.49
C PRO A 47 -0.65 -4.84 -9.72
N LYS A 48 -0.96 -3.65 -10.24
CA LYS A 48 0.03 -2.57 -10.44
C LYS A 48 0.69 -2.14 -9.13
N LEU A 49 -0.10 -1.90 -8.09
CA LEU A 49 0.41 -1.52 -6.77
C LEU A 49 1.36 -2.59 -6.21
N ARG A 50 0.97 -3.86 -6.29
CA ARG A 50 1.77 -4.97 -5.76
C ARG A 50 3.11 -5.13 -6.52
N ARG A 51 3.09 -5.03 -7.85
CA ARG A 51 4.30 -5.03 -8.69
C ARG A 51 5.25 -3.89 -8.34
N GLU A 52 4.74 -2.69 -8.14
CA GLU A 52 5.57 -1.54 -7.81
C GLU A 52 6.14 -1.62 -6.39
N ILE A 53 5.38 -2.14 -5.41
CA ILE A 53 5.91 -2.43 -4.07
C ILE A 53 7.07 -3.42 -4.14
N ALA A 54 6.91 -4.52 -4.89
CA ALA A 54 7.97 -5.51 -5.07
C ALA A 54 9.21 -4.88 -5.71
N LYS A 55 9.03 -4.11 -6.79
CA LYS A 55 10.11 -3.38 -7.47
C LYS A 55 10.85 -2.41 -6.55
N ILE A 56 10.14 -1.64 -5.72
CA ILE A 56 10.76 -0.70 -4.76
C ILE A 56 11.58 -1.44 -3.70
N ASN A 57 11.12 -2.62 -3.29
CA ASN A 57 11.81 -3.44 -2.28
C ASN A 57 12.92 -4.33 -2.89
N GLY A 58 13.11 -4.33 -4.22
CA GLY A 58 14.06 -5.23 -4.89
C GLY A 58 13.66 -6.70 -4.80
N GLN A 59 12.36 -6.98 -4.72
CA GLN A 59 11.80 -8.33 -4.62
C GLN A 59 11.27 -8.75 -5.99
N ASP A 60 11.43 -10.04 -6.32
CA ASP A 60 10.74 -10.63 -7.47
C ASP A 60 9.24 -10.69 -7.19
N TYR A 61 8.44 -10.25 -8.16
CA TYR A 61 6.98 -10.33 -8.10
C TYR A 61 6.54 -11.58 -8.85
N ASP A 62 6.08 -12.59 -8.11
CA ASP A 62 5.42 -13.75 -8.68
C ASP A 62 3.91 -13.64 -8.48
N GLU A 63 3.18 -13.47 -9.58
CA GLU A 63 1.72 -13.42 -9.62
C GLU A 63 1.25 -14.87 -9.69
N GLY A 64 1.42 -15.62 -8.58
CA GLY A 64 1.10 -17.04 -8.53
C GLY A 64 -0.29 -17.32 -9.14
N PHE A 65 -0.31 -18.16 -10.18
CA PHE A 65 -1.50 -18.68 -10.84
C PHE A 65 -2.21 -19.73 -9.97
#